data_AF-A0A2V7WSG0-F1
#
_entry.id   AF-A0A2V7WSG0-F1
#
_cell.length_a   1.000
_cell.length_b   1.000
_cell.length_c   1.000
_cell.angle_alpha   90.00
_cell.angle_beta   90.00
_cell.angle_gamma   90.00
#
_symmetry.space_group_name_H-M   'P 1'
#
loop_
_entity.id
_entity.type
_entity.pdbx_description
1 polymer ?
#
loop_
_entity_poly.entity_id
_entity_poly.type
_entity_poly.pdbx_seq_one_letter_code
_entity_poly.pdbx_strand_id
1 'polypeptide(L)'
;MADADLAARTPGAGEFVPKTATDLEELRAAAASCRGCDLYRDATQTVFGKGPQTARAVLVGEAPGDQEDIQGAPFVGPAGEVLGRALVEANLPRTQVYVTNAVKHFKFLRTPKRRIHQTPGSVEIGACRPWLQAELALIRPEMLVCLGGTAAKALLGPDFRIMKQHGQIFENTGWAPKAMATLHPSAVLRADDAAGGERLYGMLVTDLRKVAVEITSPASARIS
;
A
#
# COMPACT_ATOMS: atom_id res chain seq x y z
N MET A 1 34.36 -1.30 17.40
CA MET A 1 33.39 -1.93 18.34
C MET A 1 32.30 -0.94 18.77
N ALA A 2 31.74 -0.14 17.85
CA ALA A 2 30.65 0.80 18.15
C ALA A 2 29.46 0.69 17.18
N ASP A 3 29.50 -0.23 16.21
CA ASP A 3 28.45 -0.40 15.18
C ASP A 3 27.54 -1.61 15.41
N ALA A 4 27.84 -2.47 16.39
CA ALA A 4 27.08 -3.69 16.62
C ALA A 4 25.86 -3.50 17.55
N ASP A 5 25.74 -2.34 18.20
CA ASP A 5 24.77 -2.08 19.27
C ASP A 5 23.58 -1.21 18.84
N LEU A 6 23.59 -0.66 17.61
CA LEU A 6 22.47 0.14 17.05
C LEU A 6 21.43 -0.67 16.28
N ALA A 7 21.65 -1.97 16.10
CA ALA A 7 20.61 -2.93 15.71
C ALA A 7 19.66 -3.26 16.89
N ALA A 8 19.70 -2.46 17.95
CA ALA A 8 18.81 -2.49 19.10
C ALA A 8 17.37 -2.23 18.64
N ARG A 9 16.63 -3.34 18.50
CA ARG A 9 15.17 -3.47 18.60
C ARG A 9 14.39 -2.35 17.91
N THR A 10 14.09 -2.55 16.63
CA THR A 10 12.95 -1.88 16.00
C THR A 10 11.71 -2.12 16.88
N PRO A 11 11.21 -1.12 17.63
CA PRO A 11 10.17 -1.35 18.63
C PRO A 11 8.84 -1.73 17.98
N GLY A 12 8.70 -1.46 16.68
CA GLY A 12 7.47 -1.60 15.94
C GLY A 12 6.56 -0.39 16.18
N ALA A 13 5.60 -0.19 15.27
CA ALA A 13 4.67 0.92 15.36
C ALA A 13 3.62 0.75 16.47
N GLY A 14 3.51 -0.42 17.10
CA GLY A 14 2.40 -0.76 17.98
C GLY A 14 2.21 0.20 19.17
N GLU A 15 3.29 0.75 19.73
CA GLU A 15 3.22 1.75 20.80
C GLU A 15 2.75 3.13 20.33
N PHE A 16 2.90 3.43 19.04
CA PHE A 16 2.52 4.70 18.42
C PHE A 16 1.08 4.69 17.91
N VAL A 17 0.47 3.51 17.75
CA VAL A 17 -0.92 3.39 17.31
C VAL A 17 -1.86 3.67 18.49
N PRO A 18 -2.66 4.74 18.45
CA PRO A 18 -3.61 5.05 19.51
C PRO A 18 -4.72 3.99 19.57
N LYS A 19 -4.83 3.31 20.72
CA LYS A 19 -5.84 2.25 20.93
C LYS A 19 -7.28 2.76 20.93
N THR A 20 -7.46 4.08 21.12
CA THR A 20 -8.75 4.75 21.22
C THR A 20 -9.14 5.48 19.95
N ALA A 21 -8.34 5.39 18.87
CA ALA A 21 -8.68 6.07 17.62
C ALA A 21 -10.00 5.55 17.06
N THR A 22 -10.87 6.48 16.68
CA THR A 22 -12.21 6.23 16.14
C THR A 22 -12.30 6.53 14.65
N ASP A 23 -11.33 7.29 14.12
CA ASP A 23 -11.26 7.62 12.71
C ASP A 23 -9.83 7.64 12.13
N LEU A 24 -9.77 7.71 10.80
CA LEU A 24 -8.51 7.73 10.04
C LEU A 24 -7.71 9.02 10.23
N GLU A 25 -8.32 10.12 10.67
CA GLU A 25 -7.63 11.39 10.92
C GLU A 25 -6.81 11.29 12.21
N GLU A 26 -7.38 10.72 13.26
CA GLU A 26 -6.67 10.45 14.51
C GLU A 26 -5.47 9.52 14.29
N LEU A 27 -5.64 8.46 13.47
CA LEU A 27 -4.52 7.60 13.10
C LEU A 27 -3.45 8.35 12.29
N ARG A 28 -3.86 9.20 11.34
CA ARG A 28 -2.93 9.99 10.53
C ARG A 28 -2.12 10.94 11.40
N ALA A 29 -2.78 11.66 12.31
CA ALA A 29 -2.13 12.58 13.22
C ALA A 29 -1.12 11.87 14.13
N ALA A 30 -1.47 10.71 14.68
CA ALA A 30 -0.55 9.91 15.50
C ALA A 30 0.64 9.39 14.68
N ALA A 31 0.40 8.90 13.47
CA ALA A 31 1.43 8.35 12.60
C ALA A 31 2.53 9.35 12.21
N ALA A 32 2.25 10.65 12.24
CA ALA A 32 3.24 11.72 12.00
C ALA A 32 4.39 11.72 13.04
N SER A 33 4.18 11.11 14.21
CA SER A 33 5.18 11.01 15.28
C SER A 33 5.85 9.63 15.39
N CYS A 34 5.49 8.69 14.49
CA CYS A 34 5.89 7.29 14.60
C CYS A 34 7.41 7.11 14.46
N ARG A 35 8.02 6.47 15.46
CA ARG A 35 9.44 6.07 15.45
C ARG A 35 9.64 4.55 15.50
N GLY A 36 8.62 3.81 15.06
CA GLY A 36 8.58 2.35 15.11
C GLY A 36 9.68 1.62 14.31
N CYS A 37 10.37 2.30 13.39
CA CYS A 37 11.55 1.82 12.65
C CYS A 37 12.40 2.99 12.15
N ASP A 38 13.65 2.77 11.74
CA ASP A 38 14.60 3.86 11.45
C ASP A 38 14.28 4.73 10.22
N LEU A 39 13.29 4.34 9.40
CA LEU A 39 12.93 5.09 8.20
C LEU A 39 12.46 6.52 8.48
N TYR A 40 11.94 6.82 9.69
CA TYR A 40 11.53 8.18 10.04
C TYR A 40 12.69 9.18 10.07
N ARG A 41 13.94 8.69 10.23
CA ARG A 41 15.11 9.56 10.43
C ARG A 41 15.47 10.34 9.16
N ASP A 42 15.32 9.71 8.00
CA ASP A 42 15.75 10.26 6.71
C ASP A 42 14.59 10.70 5.81
N ALA A 43 13.40 10.11 5.98
CA ALA A 43 12.18 10.51 5.29
C ALA A 43 11.79 11.95 5.66
N THR A 44 11.10 12.65 4.76
CA THR A 44 10.64 14.02 5.03
C THR A 44 9.48 14.00 6.02
N GLN A 45 8.57 13.04 5.86
CA GLN A 45 7.38 12.89 6.69
C GLN A 45 6.75 11.51 6.51
N THR A 46 5.84 11.16 7.41
CA THR A 46 4.94 10.01 7.21
C THR A 46 4.01 10.27 6.03
N VAL A 47 3.89 9.30 5.13
CA VAL A 47 2.85 9.25 4.10
C VAL A 47 1.81 8.23 4.52
N PHE A 48 0.74 8.72 5.12
CA PHE A 48 -0.40 7.90 5.53
C PHE A 48 -1.33 7.60 4.35
N GLY A 49 -2.34 6.75 4.54
CA GLY A 49 -3.31 6.46 3.49
C GLY A 49 -4.32 7.60 3.24
N LYS A 50 -4.92 7.55 2.05
CA LYS A 50 -5.89 8.55 1.56
C LYS A 50 -7.12 7.88 0.94
N GLY A 51 -8.29 8.37 1.33
CA GLY A 51 -9.61 7.89 0.87
C GLY A 51 -10.62 7.97 2.02
N PRO A 52 -11.90 7.65 1.76
CA PRO A 52 -12.93 7.65 2.79
C PRO A 52 -12.79 6.45 3.73
N GLN A 53 -13.21 6.61 4.98
CA GLN A 53 -13.32 5.50 5.93
C GLN A 53 -14.37 4.46 5.51
N THR A 54 -15.32 4.85 4.66
CA THR A 54 -16.34 3.97 4.07
C THR A 54 -15.87 3.27 2.80
N ALA A 55 -14.56 3.28 2.50
CA ALA A 55 -14.04 2.62 1.31
C ALA A 55 -14.31 1.11 1.35
N ARG A 56 -14.79 0.56 0.23
CA ARG A 56 -15.10 -0.86 0.09
C ARG A 56 -13.87 -1.68 -0.32
N ALA A 57 -12.91 -1.05 -0.99
CA ALA A 57 -11.62 -1.64 -1.28
C ALA A 57 -10.46 -0.82 -0.70
N VAL A 58 -9.43 -1.51 -0.20
CA VAL A 58 -8.16 -0.89 0.21
C VAL A 58 -7.05 -1.33 -0.73
N LEU A 59 -6.40 -0.38 -1.40
CA LEU A 59 -5.27 -0.61 -2.30
C LEU A 59 -3.97 -0.35 -1.54
N VAL A 60 -3.08 -1.33 -1.49
CA VAL A 60 -1.85 -1.29 -0.70
C VAL A 60 -0.62 -1.41 -1.61
N GLY A 61 0.16 -0.34 -1.71
CA GLY A 61 1.49 -0.37 -2.32
C GLY A 61 2.59 -0.82 -1.35
N GLU A 62 3.84 -0.73 -1.80
CA GLU A 62 5.01 -1.13 -1.02
C GLU A 62 5.38 -0.06 0.02
N ALA A 63 5.78 1.11 -0.46
CA ALA A 63 6.23 2.26 0.33
C ALA A 63 6.02 3.55 -0.47
N PRO A 64 6.07 4.73 0.17
CA PRO A 64 6.02 6.01 -0.52
C PRO A 64 7.26 6.19 -1.42
N GLY A 65 7.09 6.88 -2.54
CA GLY A 65 8.20 7.34 -3.37
C GLY A 65 8.65 8.75 -3.01
N ASP A 66 9.53 9.29 -3.85
CA ASP A 66 10.13 10.62 -3.69
C ASP A 66 9.08 11.74 -3.64
N GLN A 67 8.12 11.71 -4.57
CA GLN A 67 7.08 12.73 -4.65
C GLN A 67 6.05 12.57 -3.53
N GLU A 68 5.68 11.33 -3.19
CA GLU A 68 4.78 11.04 -2.08
C GLU A 68 5.36 11.55 -0.75
N ASP A 69 6.65 11.33 -0.51
CA ASP A 69 7.36 11.78 0.70
C ASP A 69 7.40 13.31 0.81
N ILE A 70 7.55 14.03 -0.30
CA ILE A 70 7.53 15.51 -0.29
C ILE A 70 6.10 16.03 -0.09
N GLN A 71 5.12 15.42 -0.74
CA GLN A 71 3.74 15.91 -0.78
C GLN A 71 2.87 15.40 0.37
N GLY A 72 3.31 14.38 1.11
CA GLY A 72 2.56 13.82 2.24
C GLY A 72 1.32 13.02 1.84
N ALA A 73 1.24 12.52 0.59
CA ALA A 73 0.09 11.79 0.09
C ALA A 73 0.50 10.58 -0.78
N PRO A 74 -0.21 9.45 -0.70
CA PRO A 74 0.18 8.23 -1.41
C PRO A 74 -0.25 8.30 -2.89
N PHE A 75 0.57 7.74 -3.78
CA PHE A 75 0.31 7.65 -5.22
C PHE A 75 -0.04 9.02 -5.84
N VAL A 76 0.86 9.99 -5.66
CA VAL A 76 0.75 11.34 -6.25
C VAL A 76 1.80 11.59 -7.35
N GLY A 77 2.81 10.73 -7.47
CA GLY A 77 3.76 10.78 -8.57
C GLY A 77 3.27 10.06 -9.84
N PRO A 78 4.18 9.79 -10.80
CA PRO A 78 3.84 9.17 -12.09
C PRO A 78 3.11 7.82 -11.97
N ALA A 79 3.47 7.00 -10.98
CA ALA A 79 2.78 5.73 -10.72
C ALA A 79 1.33 5.99 -10.23
N GLY A 80 1.10 7.07 -9.50
CA GLY A 80 -0.21 7.51 -9.06
C GLY A 80 -1.09 8.02 -10.20
N GLU A 81 -0.51 8.68 -11.20
CA GLU A 81 -1.21 9.07 -12.43
C GLU A 81 -1.68 7.85 -13.23
N VAL A 82 -0.81 6.84 -13.38
CA VAL A 82 -1.17 5.55 -14.00
C VAL A 82 -2.30 4.87 -13.22
N LEU A 83 -2.20 4.81 -11.89
CA LEU A 83 -3.26 4.25 -11.04
C LEU A 83 -4.58 5.04 -11.20
N GLY A 84 -4.50 6.37 -11.25
CA GLY A 84 -5.67 7.24 -11.45
C GLY A 84 -6.39 6.93 -12.76
N ARG A 85 -5.66 6.82 -13.87
CA ARG A 85 -6.25 6.43 -15.17
C ARG A 85 -6.84 5.03 -15.13
N ALA A 86 -6.11 4.07 -14.55
CA ALA A 86 -6.57 2.69 -14.48
C ALA A 86 -7.84 2.52 -13.64
N LEU A 87 -7.99 3.26 -12.53
CA LEU A 87 -9.21 3.27 -11.72
C LEU A 87 -10.42 3.80 -12.50
N VAL A 88 -10.25 4.88 -13.26
CA VAL A 88 -11.32 5.44 -14.11
C VAL A 88 -11.73 4.43 -15.17
N GLU A 89 -10.77 3.84 -15.88
CA GLU A 89 -11.05 2.87 -16.96
C GLU A 89 -11.60 1.52 -16.46
N ALA A 90 -11.30 1.18 -15.21
CA ALA A 90 -11.86 0.03 -14.52
C ALA A 90 -13.27 0.30 -13.95
N ASN A 91 -13.79 1.51 -14.07
CA ASN A 91 -15.03 1.96 -13.44
C ASN A 91 -15.02 1.72 -11.92
N LEU A 92 -13.88 2.00 -11.28
CA LEU A 92 -13.67 1.88 -9.84
C LEU A 92 -13.52 3.30 -9.24
N PRO A 93 -14.62 3.89 -8.71
CA PRO A 93 -14.60 5.27 -8.26
C PRO A 93 -13.64 5.51 -7.10
N ARG A 94 -12.96 6.67 -7.09
CA ARG A 94 -12.08 7.09 -5.99
C ARG A 94 -12.79 7.14 -4.62
N THR A 95 -14.12 7.32 -4.62
CA THR A 95 -14.96 7.32 -3.41
C THR A 95 -15.20 5.92 -2.83
N GLN A 96 -14.87 4.86 -3.57
CA GLN A 96 -15.01 3.47 -3.13
C GLN A 96 -13.68 2.86 -2.67
N VAL A 97 -12.58 3.61 -2.79
CA VAL A 97 -11.24 3.09 -2.53
C VAL A 97 -10.47 3.94 -1.54
N TYR A 98 -9.72 3.25 -0.67
CA TYR A 98 -8.70 3.86 0.18
C TYR A 98 -7.33 3.37 -0.30
N VAL A 99 -6.39 4.27 -0.51
CA VAL A 99 -5.07 3.95 -1.06
C VAL A 99 -4.02 4.21 0.00
N THR A 100 -3.16 3.23 0.24
CA THR A 100 -2.11 3.29 1.27
C THR A 100 -0.90 2.44 0.87
N ASN A 101 0.10 2.34 1.74
CA ASN A 101 1.30 1.52 1.56
C ASN A 101 1.55 0.60 2.77
N ALA A 102 2.24 -0.51 2.57
CA ALA A 102 2.64 -1.41 3.65
C ALA A 102 3.61 -0.74 4.64
N VAL A 103 4.47 0.16 4.15
CA VAL A 103 5.35 1.02 4.95
C VAL A 103 4.97 2.48 4.74
N LYS A 104 5.02 3.32 5.79
CA LYS A 104 4.57 4.72 5.76
C LYS A 104 5.66 5.77 5.56
N HIS A 105 6.93 5.37 5.52
CA HIS A 105 8.07 6.27 5.30
C HIS A 105 8.84 5.86 4.05
N PHE A 106 9.32 6.84 3.30
CA PHE A 106 10.13 6.59 2.10
C PHE A 106 11.52 6.09 2.49
N LYS A 107 11.87 4.89 2.03
CA LYS A 107 13.21 4.35 2.14
C LYS A 107 14.01 4.67 0.88
N PHE A 108 15.16 5.32 1.03
CA PHE A 108 15.97 5.71 -0.11
C PHE A 108 17.47 5.76 0.22
N LEU A 109 18.29 5.67 -0.82
CA LEU A 109 19.69 6.07 -0.78
C LEU A 109 19.83 7.48 -1.32
N ARG A 110 20.46 8.37 -0.55
CA ARG A 110 20.74 9.74 -0.99
C ARG A 110 22.00 9.76 -1.86
N THR A 111 21.85 10.24 -3.08
CA THR A 111 22.95 10.61 -3.97
C THR A 111 22.99 12.13 -4.11
N PRO A 112 24.07 12.74 -4.62
CA PRO A 112 24.14 14.19 -4.77
C PRO A 112 23.02 14.80 -5.65
N LYS A 113 22.44 14.01 -6.57
CA LYS A 113 21.46 14.51 -7.55
C LYS A 113 20.03 14.00 -7.32
N ARG A 114 19.85 12.93 -6.54
CA ARG A 114 18.54 12.27 -6.40
C ARG A 114 18.44 11.39 -5.15
N ARG A 115 17.22 11.16 -4.69
CA ARG A 115 16.88 10.10 -3.73
C ARG A 115 16.48 8.85 -4.52
N ILE A 116 17.23 7.77 -4.35
CA ILE A 116 16.99 6.51 -5.07
C ILE A 116 16.18 5.59 -4.17
N HIS A 117 14.94 5.30 -4.56
CA HIS A 117 14.07 4.38 -3.84
C HIS A 117 14.75 3.05 -3.52
N GLN A 118 14.55 2.55 -2.30
CA GLN A 118 14.98 1.24 -1.85
C GLN A 118 13.76 0.46 -1.38
N THR A 119 13.72 -0.83 -1.69
CA THR A 119 12.65 -1.69 -1.21
C THR A 119 12.77 -1.91 0.31
N PRO A 120 11.68 -1.72 1.08
CA PRO A 120 11.66 -2.07 2.49
C PRO A 120 11.86 -3.58 2.69
N GLY A 121 12.67 -3.93 3.69
CA GLY A 121 12.87 -5.30 4.14
C GLY A 121 11.77 -5.76 5.10
N SER A 122 11.83 -7.04 5.47
CA SER A 122 10.86 -7.66 6.39
C SER A 122 10.78 -6.97 7.75
N VAL A 123 11.90 -6.41 8.25
CA VAL A 123 11.95 -5.68 9.52
C VAL A 123 11.08 -4.42 9.46
N GLU A 124 11.21 -3.61 8.42
CA GLU A 124 10.45 -2.36 8.26
C GLU A 124 8.97 -2.64 7.99
N ILE A 125 8.67 -3.65 7.17
CA ILE A 125 7.31 -4.11 6.90
C ILE A 125 6.66 -4.60 8.20
N GLY A 126 7.34 -5.46 8.97
CA GLY A 126 6.84 -5.97 10.25
C GLY A 126 6.63 -4.85 11.26
N ALA A 127 7.56 -3.89 11.32
CA ALA A 127 7.46 -2.74 12.21
C ALA A 127 6.28 -1.83 11.85
N CYS A 128 6.00 -1.61 10.57
CA CYS A 128 4.93 -0.71 10.12
C CYS A 128 3.54 -1.38 10.07
N ARG A 129 3.49 -2.72 10.10
CA ARG A 129 2.26 -3.54 10.07
C ARG A 129 1.14 -3.05 11.00
N PRO A 130 1.40 -2.62 12.25
CA PRO A 130 0.34 -2.12 13.14
C PRO A 130 -0.47 -0.95 12.56
N TRP A 131 0.14 -0.06 11.76
CA TRP A 131 -0.59 1.03 11.09
C TRP A 131 -1.58 0.51 10.06
N LEU A 132 -1.15 -0.45 9.23
CA LEU A 132 -2.04 -1.07 8.24
C LEU A 132 -3.19 -1.82 8.91
N GLN A 133 -2.91 -2.52 10.01
CA GLN A 133 -3.96 -3.19 10.78
C GLN A 133 -4.97 -2.19 11.35
N ALA A 134 -4.51 -1.03 11.83
CA ALA A 134 -5.38 0.02 12.34
C ALA A 134 -6.24 0.67 11.23
N GLU A 135 -5.65 0.96 10.06
CA GLU A 135 -6.39 1.45 8.89
C GLU A 135 -7.50 0.46 8.50
N LEU A 136 -7.17 -0.83 8.39
CA LEU A 136 -8.13 -1.88 8.02
C LEU A 136 -9.20 -2.11 9.08
N ALA A 137 -8.87 -1.98 10.36
CA ALA A 137 -9.83 -2.13 11.46
C ALA A 137 -10.90 -1.04 11.44
N LEU A 138 -10.54 0.20 11.07
CA LEU A 138 -11.50 1.30 10.94
C LEU A 138 -12.30 1.23 9.63
N ILE A 139 -11.64 0.87 8.52
CA ILE A 139 -12.28 0.83 7.20
C ILE A 139 -13.18 -0.40 7.03
N ARG A 140 -12.74 -1.56 7.56
CA ARG A 140 -13.37 -2.87 7.34
C ARG A 140 -13.71 -3.11 5.86
N PRO A 141 -12.72 -3.06 4.95
CA PRO A 141 -12.99 -3.18 3.53
C PRO A 141 -13.48 -4.59 3.20
N GLU A 142 -14.29 -4.69 2.15
CA GLU A 142 -14.70 -5.97 1.58
C GLU A 142 -13.54 -6.65 0.86
N MET A 143 -12.63 -5.84 0.30
CA MET A 143 -11.50 -6.32 -0.49
C MET A 143 -10.20 -5.57 -0.22
N LEU A 144 -9.10 -6.31 -0.05
CA LEU A 144 -7.74 -5.76 -0.05
C LEU A 144 -7.05 -6.04 -1.40
N VAL A 145 -6.42 -5.03 -1.98
CA VAL A 145 -5.73 -5.13 -3.28
C VAL A 145 -4.26 -4.78 -3.12
N CYS A 146 -3.38 -5.76 -3.27
CA CYS A 146 -1.93 -5.55 -3.23
C CYS A 146 -1.46 -5.01 -4.60
N LEU A 147 -0.84 -3.83 -4.61
CA LEU A 147 -0.22 -3.26 -5.80
C LEU A 147 1.24 -3.71 -5.86
N GLY A 148 1.51 -4.72 -6.69
CA GLY A 148 2.84 -5.26 -6.93
C GLY A 148 3.23 -6.45 -6.07
N GLY A 149 4.33 -7.09 -6.47
CA GLY A 149 4.82 -8.32 -5.86
C GLY A 149 5.29 -8.15 -4.42
N THR A 150 5.86 -7.00 -4.05
CA THR A 150 6.35 -6.79 -2.67
C THR A 150 5.20 -6.64 -1.68
N ALA A 151 4.21 -5.80 -1.99
CA ALA A 151 2.99 -5.68 -1.19
C ALA A 151 2.29 -7.03 -1.07
N ALA A 152 2.18 -7.77 -2.18
CA ALA A 152 1.58 -9.09 -2.18
C ALA A 152 2.37 -10.09 -1.31
N LYS A 153 3.70 -10.10 -1.37
CA LYS A 153 4.51 -10.98 -0.50
C LYS A 153 4.38 -10.63 0.98
N ALA A 154 4.30 -9.34 1.28
CA ALA A 154 4.14 -8.85 2.66
C ALA A 154 2.80 -9.27 3.27
N LEU A 155 1.73 -9.31 2.47
CA LEU A 155 0.36 -9.52 2.96
C LEU A 155 -0.17 -10.93 2.70
N LEU A 156 0.15 -11.52 1.55
CA LEU A 156 -0.35 -12.83 1.10
C LEU A 156 0.69 -13.95 1.25
N GLY A 157 1.94 -13.63 1.60
CA GLY A 157 2.98 -14.60 1.95
C GLY A 157 4.18 -14.64 0.97
N PRO A 158 5.34 -15.14 1.42
CA PRO A 158 6.62 -15.04 0.70
C PRO A 158 6.65 -15.81 -0.63
N ASP A 159 5.81 -16.83 -0.77
CA ASP A 159 5.72 -17.65 -1.97
C ASP A 159 4.90 -17.03 -3.10
N PHE A 160 4.27 -15.88 -2.85
CA PHE A 160 3.49 -15.19 -3.87
C PHE A 160 4.33 -14.86 -5.12
N ARG A 161 3.77 -15.13 -6.31
CA ARG A 161 4.38 -14.88 -7.62
C ARG A 161 3.45 -14.02 -8.47
N ILE A 162 3.78 -12.72 -8.57
CA ILE A 162 2.92 -11.72 -9.21
C ILE A 162 2.51 -12.10 -10.64
N MET A 163 3.45 -12.53 -11.48
CA MET A 163 3.15 -12.87 -12.88
C MET A 163 2.28 -14.13 -13.06
N LYS A 164 2.13 -14.95 -12.01
CA LYS A 164 1.32 -16.17 -12.04
C LYS A 164 -0.04 -16.01 -11.36
N GLN A 165 -0.10 -15.14 -10.34
CA GLN A 165 -1.20 -15.09 -9.40
C GLN A 165 -1.92 -13.74 -9.36
N HIS A 166 -1.50 -12.75 -10.16
CA HIS A 166 -2.26 -11.51 -10.28
C HIS A 166 -3.70 -11.80 -10.74
N GLY A 167 -4.65 -10.99 -10.28
CA GLY A 167 -6.05 -11.14 -10.67
C GLY A 167 -6.78 -12.36 -10.09
N GLN A 168 -6.13 -13.17 -9.25
CA GLN A 168 -6.75 -14.26 -8.49
C GLN A 168 -7.31 -13.72 -7.17
N ILE A 169 -8.53 -14.16 -6.81
CA ILE A 169 -9.18 -13.79 -5.56
C ILE A 169 -8.83 -14.83 -4.49
N PHE A 170 -8.33 -14.35 -3.36
CA PHE A 170 -8.03 -15.11 -2.17
C PHE A 170 -9.07 -14.78 -1.10
N GLU A 171 -9.70 -15.80 -0.52
CA GLU A 171 -10.67 -15.61 0.55
C GLU A 171 -10.02 -15.75 1.93
N ASN A 172 -10.60 -15.10 2.94
CA ASN A 172 -10.28 -15.29 4.36
C ASN A 172 -8.78 -15.13 4.68
N THR A 173 -8.12 -14.13 4.08
CA THR A 173 -6.67 -13.88 4.24
C THR A 173 -6.26 -13.33 5.60
N GLY A 174 -7.22 -13.08 6.50
CA GLY A 174 -7.00 -12.42 7.79
C GLY A 174 -6.85 -10.90 7.71
N TRP A 175 -6.84 -10.32 6.50
CA TRP A 175 -6.77 -8.86 6.29
C TRP A 175 -8.11 -8.24 5.91
N ALA A 176 -8.86 -8.96 5.08
CA ALA A 176 -10.18 -8.62 4.58
C ALA A 176 -10.87 -9.93 4.14
N PRO A 177 -12.21 -9.95 3.95
CA PRO A 177 -12.93 -11.11 3.45
C PRO A 177 -12.34 -11.64 2.14
N LYS A 178 -11.96 -10.72 1.24
CA LYS A 178 -11.30 -11.03 -0.02
C LYS A 178 -10.00 -10.25 -0.16
N ALA A 179 -9.01 -10.84 -0.82
CA ALA A 179 -7.82 -10.14 -1.25
C ALA A 179 -7.42 -10.54 -2.67
N MET A 180 -6.69 -9.65 -3.35
CA MET A 180 -6.12 -9.90 -4.66
C MET A 180 -4.80 -9.15 -4.77
N ALA A 181 -3.92 -9.59 -5.66
CA ALA A 181 -2.80 -8.75 -6.09
C ALA A 181 -2.95 -8.38 -7.57
N THR A 182 -2.42 -7.22 -7.93
CA THR A 182 -2.25 -6.80 -9.32
C THR A 182 -0.87 -6.15 -9.51
N LEU A 183 -0.53 -5.80 -10.74
CA LEU A 183 0.74 -5.17 -11.06
C LEU A 183 0.88 -3.81 -10.37
N HIS A 184 2.09 -3.46 -9.93
CA HIS A 184 2.33 -2.12 -9.44
C HIS A 184 2.28 -1.15 -10.63
N PRO A 185 1.62 0.02 -10.53
CA PRO A 185 1.54 0.99 -11.62
C PRO A 185 2.90 1.45 -12.16
N SER A 186 3.94 1.48 -11.31
CA SER A 186 5.30 1.79 -11.75
C SER A 186 5.92 0.73 -12.68
N ALA A 187 5.39 -0.49 -12.73
CA ALA A 187 5.85 -1.51 -13.67
C ALA A 187 5.51 -1.12 -15.12
N VAL A 188 4.35 -0.47 -15.32
CA VAL A 188 3.94 0.08 -16.62
C VAL A 188 4.97 1.10 -17.12
N LEU A 189 5.44 1.97 -16.23
CA LEU A 189 6.41 3.03 -16.54
C LEU A 189 7.85 2.52 -16.75
N ARG A 190 8.14 1.31 -16.29
CA ARG A 190 9.47 0.68 -16.37
C ARG A 190 9.53 -0.42 -17.41
N ALA A 191 8.51 -0.57 -18.25
CA ALA A 191 8.52 -1.53 -19.34
C ALA A 191 9.62 -1.20 -20.34
N ASP A 192 10.20 -2.23 -20.97
CA ASP A 192 11.29 -2.07 -21.93
C ASP A 192 10.86 -1.31 -23.20
N ASP A 193 9.59 -1.46 -23.58
CA ASP A 193 9.00 -0.79 -24.74
C ASP A 193 7.52 -0.39 -24.49
N ALA A 194 6.99 0.43 -25.39
CA ALA A 194 5.62 0.94 -25.31
C ALA A 194 4.57 -0.18 -25.35
N ALA A 195 4.81 -1.23 -26.15
CA ALA A 195 3.90 -2.37 -26.26
C ALA A 195 3.83 -3.16 -24.95
N GLY A 196 4.96 -3.29 -24.24
CA GLY A 196 5.07 -3.88 -22.91
C GLY A 196 4.35 -3.03 -21.87
N GLY A 197 4.53 -1.71 -21.91
CA GLY A 197 3.78 -0.78 -21.07
C GLY A 197 2.27 -0.97 -21.24
N GLU A 198 1.79 -1.00 -22.48
CA GLU A 198 0.37 -1.18 -22.78
C GLU A 198 -0.16 -2.54 -22.30
N ARG A 199 0.60 -3.63 -22.49
CA ARG A 199 0.24 -4.96 -21.96
C ARG A 199 0.10 -4.96 -20.44
N LEU A 200 1.07 -4.38 -19.73
CA LEU A 200 1.05 -4.32 -18.26
C LEU A 200 -0.09 -3.41 -17.76
N TYR A 201 -0.36 -2.31 -18.46
CA TYR A 201 -1.48 -1.42 -18.15
C TYR A 201 -2.83 -2.14 -18.35
N GLY A 202 -3.01 -2.84 -19.46
CA GLY A 202 -4.21 -3.64 -19.73
C GLY A 202 -4.46 -4.74 -18.69
N MET A 203 -3.39 -5.39 -18.19
CA MET A 203 -3.48 -6.33 -17.06
C MET A 203 -3.94 -5.65 -15.77
N LEU A 204 -3.35 -4.50 -15.43
CA LEU A 204 -3.75 -3.70 -14.26
C LEU A 204 -5.23 -3.32 -14.31
N VAL A 205 -5.70 -2.78 -15.45
CA VAL A 205 -7.10 -2.39 -15.63
C VAL A 205 -8.02 -3.61 -15.55
N THR A 206 -7.66 -4.73 -16.17
CA THR A 206 -8.44 -5.97 -16.13
C THR A 206 -8.63 -6.47 -14.70
N ASP A 207 -7.58 -6.45 -13.88
CA ASP A 207 -7.69 -6.85 -12.48
C ASP A 207 -8.53 -5.85 -11.67
N LEU A 208 -8.34 -4.54 -11.85
CA LEU A 208 -9.15 -3.53 -11.16
C LEU A 208 -10.64 -3.60 -11.53
N ARG A 209 -10.99 -4.01 -12.75
CA ARG A 209 -12.39 -4.28 -13.13
C ARG A 209 -12.98 -5.41 -12.30
N LYS A 210 -12.22 -6.48 -12.02
CA LYS A 210 -12.67 -7.54 -11.12
C LYS A 210 -12.96 -7.00 -9.73
N VAL A 211 -12.10 -6.12 -9.20
CA VAL A 211 -12.34 -5.46 -7.90
C VAL A 211 -13.67 -4.70 -7.93
N ALA A 212 -13.92 -3.89 -8.95
CA ALA A 212 -15.17 -3.15 -9.09
C ALA A 212 -16.41 -4.06 -9.08
N VAL A 213 -16.35 -5.22 -9.74
CA VAL A 213 -17.43 -6.22 -9.74
C VAL A 213 -17.61 -6.85 -8.35
N GLU A 214 -16.52 -7.21 -7.68
CA GLU A 214 -16.56 -7.82 -6.35
C GLU A 214 -17.18 -6.88 -5.31
N ILE A 215 -16.75 -5.62 -5.30
CA ILE A 215 -17.26 -4.59 -4.39
C ILE A 215 -18.55 -3.93 -4.89
N THR A 216 -19.26 -4.49 -5.87
CA THR A 216 -20.63 -4.04 -6.22
C THR A 216 -21.64 -5.17 -6.12
N SER A 217 -21.16 -6.42 -6.01
CA SER A 217 -21.99 -7.60 -5.94
C SER A 217 -22.78 -7.67 -4.62
N PRO A 218 -24.10 -8.00 -4.64
CA PRO A 218 -24.96 -8.05 -3.46
C PRO A 218 -24.50 -9.00 -2.35
N ALA A 219 -23.63 -9.97 -2.67
CA ALA A 219 -23.04 -10.92 -1.71
C ALA A 219 -22.14 -10.24 -0.65
N SER A 220 -21.68 -9.01 -0.90
CA SER A 220 -20.92 -8.21 0.05
C SER A 220 -21.75 -7.57 1.17
N ALA A 221 -23.08 -7.49 0.99
CA ALA A 221 -23.97 -6.75 1.90
C ALA A 221 -24.37 -7.53 3.18
N ARG A 222 -23.74 -8.67 3.47
CA ARG A 222 -24.12 -9.51 4.62
C ARG A 222 -22.92 -10.03 5.40
N ILE A 223 -22.35 -9.18 6.25
CA ILE A 223 -21.93 -9.56 7.61
C ILE A 223 -22.14 -8.32 8.49
N SER A 224 -23.39 -8.13 8.91
CA SER A 224 -23.78 -7.26 10.02
C SER A 224 -23.60 -8.01 11.34
#